data_AF-R0HPY9-F1
#
_entry.id   AF-R0HPY9-F1
#
_cell.length_a   1.000
_cell.length_b   1.000
_cell.length_c   1.000
_cell.angle_alpha   90.00
_cell.angle_beta   90.00
_cell.angle_gamma   90.00
#
_symmetry.space_group_name_H-M   'P 1'
#
loop_
_entity.id
_entity.type
_entity.pdbx_description
1 polymer ?
#
loop_
_entity_poly.entity_id
_entity_poly.type
_entity_poly.pdbx_seq_one_letter_code
_entity_poly.pdbx_strand_id
1 'polypeptide(L)'
;MSSSLREHPPSTYFIKFESLAQLNDDKYECSLFNAGGYNWRLVIYPKGNAKDEGDGFISMYVELDNTTLLSTPLTDVYAYLIFFVYNKKSDKYFTIKDIGHSLIFCYTIIDCEVKRFNALRTVDQCEFGVDVLVAPSLPKWEVVSFNQKTPNPKFVWSLKKFKELKAASYDSQKILAGGRQWFLKLYPNGDARAKGKWISIYLYLSDVETLNAKEKIYTRADVRIVDSRGTTHYVFGKLNSWYTKLNSGLGWSTFVSLDKVREAYLDIEGSLNVEVEFAVVSTTKYSPTADSTIVKNWREHPPSSYSLKINKLSQLTLDKYESRLFLSGGYNWRLVIYPKGNQKDDGTGFISMYVELDNTCLSSTLPMEVFAYLTFFVYNKKENKYFSIHDVEVKRFNALRTVWGLSQVLSVEIFNDPKNGYIFEGEQCEFGVDVVIATPFTKWEVVSFDEKFSFPKFSWSVKEFSVLKEKFYMSKSFSMGKREWKIQLHPKGDDRANNKWLSIFLNLDGTEIVKADEKIYVRALVKVIDPRGSNHATTTINNWYTESNKGWGVVEFLSLAKLREAYLDVEDTLNVEVEFEVVSVTKHSA
;
A
#
# COMPACT_ATOMS: atom_id res chain seq x y z
N MET A 1 -3.67 1.88 8.01
CA MET A 1 -4.29 0.65 7.48
C MET A 1 -5.76 0.64 7.86
N SER A 2 -6.66 0.67 6.89
CA SER A 2 -8.07 0.36 7.11
C SER A 2 -8.30 -1.07 6.64
N SER A 3 -8.66 -1.95 7.58
CA SER A 3 -9.13 -3.30 7.27
C SER A 3 -10.65 -3.27 7.24
N SER A 4 -11.26 -3.72 6.14
CA SER A 4 -12.72 -3.85 6.02
C SER A 4 -13.11 -5.27 5.64
N LEU A 5 -14.29 -5.71 6.07
CA LEU A 5 -14.91 -6.94 5.60
C LEU A 5 -15.67 -6.64 4.31
N ARG A 6 -15.49 -7.50 3.30
CA ARG A 6 -16.16 -7.42 2.00
C ARG A 6 -16.83 -8.76 1.68
N GLU A 7 -18.02 -8.69 1.07
CA GLU A 7 -18.83 -9.88 0.77
C GLU A 7 -18.54 -10.47 -0.63
N HIS A 8 -18.00 -9.67 -1.55
CA HIS A 8 -17.68 -10.14 -2.90
C HIS A 8 -16.17 -10.42 -3.09
N PRO A 9 -15.81 -11.45 -3.88
CA PRO A 9 -14.42 -11.84 -4.17
C PRO A 9 -13.63 -10.73 -4.92
N PRO A 10 -12.29 -10.83 -4.95
CA PRO A 10 -11.46 -10.01 -5.83
C PRO A 10 -11.88 -10.15 -7.29
N SER A 11 -11.75 -9.05 -8.04
CA SER A 11 -12.09 -8.91 -9.46
C SER A 11 -10.90 -9.05 -10.41
N THR A 12 -9.66 -8.74 -9.97
CA THR A 12 -8.49 -8.81 -10.86
C THR A 12 -7.84 -10.19 -10.88
N TYR A 13 -7.43 -10.72 -9.73
CA TYR A 13 -6.80 -12.04 -9.66
C TYR A 13 -7.07 -12.73 -8.32
N PHE A 14 -7.24 -14.05 -8.37
CA PHE A 14 -7.55 -14.91 -7.23
C PHE A 14 -6.79 -16.23 -7.31
N ILE A 15 -6.32 -16.68 -6.15
CA ILE A 15 -5.67 -17.99 -5.99
C ILE A 15 -6.18 -18.71 -4.74
N LYS A 16 -6.38 -20.02 -4.89
CA LYS A 16 -6.70 -20.93 -3.80
C LYS A 16 -5.59 -21.96 -3.62
N PHE A 17 -5.13 -22.10 -2.38
CA PHE A 17 -4.26 -23.19 -1.93
C PHE A 17 -5.10 -24.23 -1.20
N GLU A 18 -5.03 -25.48 -1.65
CA GLU A 18 -5.69 -26.60 -0.96
C GLU A 18 -4.91 -27.04 0.28
N SER A 19 -3.58 -26.89 0.27
CA SER A 19 -2.71 -27.17 1.41
C SER A 19 -1.53 -26.18 1.45
N LEU A 20 -1.75 -25.01 2.06
CA LEU A 20 -0.72 -23.96 2.13
C LEU A 20 0.50 -24.39 2.96
N ALA A 21 0.30 -25.26 3.95
CA ALA A 21 1.37 -25.73 4.85
C ALA A 21 2.46 -26.56 4.14
N GLN A 22 2.20 -27.07 2.93
CA GLN A 22 3.19 -27.82 2.14
C GLN A 22 4.26 -26.92 1.52
N LEU A 23 3.98 -25.63 1.36
CA LEU A 23 4.98 -24.63 0.98
C LEU A 23 5.90 -24.37 2.18
N ASN A 24 7.20 -24.66 2.01
CA ASN A 24 8.21 -24.40 3.03
C ASN A 24 8.56 -22.90 3.06
N ASP A 25 9.81 -22.53 3.35
CA ASP A 25 10.25 -21.13 3.41
C ASP A 25 10.32 -20.46 2.01
N ASP A 26 9.91 -21.19 0.97
CA ASP A 26 9.84 -20.71 -0.41
C ASP A 26 8.60 -19.87 -0.68
N LYS A 27 8.75 -18.90 -1.58
CA LYS A 27 7.65 -18.11 -2.13
C LYS A 27 6.88 -18.87 -3.21
N TYR A 28 5.58 -18.58 -3.29
CA TYR A 28 4.76 -18.86 -4.47
C TYR A 28 4.69 -17.62 -5.35
N GLU A 29 4.74 -17.81 -6.67
CA GLU A 29 4.64 -16.75 -7.67
C GLU A 29 3.65 -17.20 -8.75
N CYS A 30 2.53 -16.48 -8.92
CA CYS A 30 1.53 -16.88 -9.91
C CYS A 30 1.94 -16.61 -11.37
N SER A 31 1.13 -17.14 -12.30
CA SER A 31 1.15 -16.74 -13.71
C SER A 31 0.87 -15.25 -13.89
N LEU A 32 1.32 -14.69 -15.01
CA LEU A 32 1.05 -13.29 -15.33
C LEU A 32 -0.44 -13.06 -15.60
N PHE A 33 -1.00 -12.03 -14.97
CA PHE A 33 -2.37 -11.58 -15.23
C PHE A 33 -2.38 -10.13 -15.70
N ASN A 34 -3.28 -9.80 -16.63
CA ASN A 34 -3.37 -8.45 -17.19
C ASN A 34 -4.36 -7.59 -16.40
N ALA A 35 -3.92 -6.40 -15.99
CA ALA A 35 -4.77 -5.41 -15.35
C ALA A 35 -4.33 -4.00 -15.78
N GLY A 36 -5.30 -3.19 -16.25
CA GLY A 36 -5.03 -1.82 -16.69
C GLY A 36 -4.04 -1.68 -17.84
N GLY A 37 -3.92 -2.70 -18.70
CA GLY A 37 -2.98 -2.71 -19.83
C GLY A 37 -1.58 -3.23 -19.51
N TYR A 38 -1.30 -3.58 -18.25
CA TYR A 38 -0.01 -4.11 -17.81
C TYR A 38 -0.13 -5.55 -17.30
N ASN A 39 0.97 -6.29 -17.37
CA ASN A 39 1.05 -7.65 -16.85
C ASN A 39 1.61 -7.64 -15.42
N TRP A 40 0.93 -8.31 -14.51
CA TRP A 40 1.24 -8.35 -13.08
C TRP A 40 1.37 -9.79 -12.59
N ARG A 41 2.01 -9.96 -11.43
CA ARG A 41 2.23 -11.24 -10.75
C ARG A 41 2.00 -11.05 -9.25
N LEU A 42 1.21 -11.92 -8.64
CA LEU A 42 1.05 -12.03 -7.19
C LEU A 42 2.11 -12.99 -6.64
N VAL A 43 2.81 -12.56 -5.59
CA VAL A 43 3.84 -13.34 -4.89
C VAL A 43 3.44 -13.49 -3.44
N ILE A 44 3.50 -14.72 -2.92
CA ILE A 44 3.03 -15.07 -1.58
C ILE A 44 4.14 -15.81 -0.85
N TYR A 45 4.50 -15.34 0.34
CA TYR A 45 5.41 -16.02 1.28
C TYR A 45 4.57 -16.54 2.45
N PRO A 46 4.26 -17.85 2.49
CA PRO A 46 3.35 -18.41 3.50
C PRO A 46 3.85 -18.33 4.95
N LYS A 47 5.17 -18.28 5.15
CA LYS A 47 5.80 -18.15 6.47
C LYS A 47 6.41 -16.77 6.76
N GLY A 48 6.29 -15.86 5.81
CA GLY A 48 6.89 -14.54 5.87
C GLY A 48 8.12 -14.42 5.00
N ASN A 49 8.41 -13.20 4.55
CA ASN A 49 9.69 -12.91 3.93
C ASN A 49 10.67 -12.46 5.01
N ALA A 50 11.65 -13.29 5.34
CA ALA A 50 12.66 -12.99 6.35
C ALA A 50 13.51 -11.75 6.00
N LYS A 51 13.62 -11.42 4.71
CA LYS A 51 14.36 -10.23 4.25
C LYS A 51 13.67 -8.92 4.63
N ASP A 52 12.36 -8.98 4.89
CA ASP A 52 11.53 -7.80 5.12
C ASP A 52 10.84 -7.82 6.50
N GLU A 53 11.46 -8.50 7.47
CA GLU A 53 10.92 -8.68 8.83
C GLU A 53 9.49 -9.28 8.84
N GLY A 54 9.17 -10.11 7.84
CA GLY A 54 7.86 -10.75 7.68
C GLY A 54 7.66 -12.00 8.54
N ASP A 55 8.66 -12.39 9.33
CA ASP A 55 8.68 -13.65 10.07
C ASP A 55 7.45 -13.83 10.95
N GLY A 56 6.76 -14.96 10.77
CA GLY A 56 5.56 -15.31 11.53
C GLY A 56 4.24 -14.83 10.91
N PHE A 57 4.28 -14.08 9.81
CA PHE A 57 3.10 -13.60 9.08
C PHE A 57 3.11 -14.14 7.64
N ILE A 58 1.93 -14.32 7.03
CA ILE A 58 1.87 -14.47 5.57
C ILE A 58 2.20 -13.12 4.96
N SER A 59 3.13 -13.06 4.01
CA SER A 59 3.48 -11.84 3.27
C SER A 59 3.01 -11.97 1.83
N MET A 60 2.32 -10.94 1.31
CA MET A 60 1.87 -10.88 -0.08
C MET A 60 2.43 -9.65 -0.79
N TYR A 61 2.83 -9.82 -2.05
CA TYR A 61 3.43 -8.80 -2.90
C TYR A 61 2.80 -8.87 -4.29
N VAL A 62 2.80 -7.76 -5.01
CA VAL A 62 2.47 -7.74 -6.44
C VAL A 62 3.69 -7.21 -7.20
N GLU A 63 4.15 -7.98 -8.17
CA GLU A 63 5.24 -7.65 -9.08
C GLU A 63 4.65 -7.24 -10.45
N LEU A 64 5.25 -6.25 -11.08
CA LEU A 64 4.94 -5.85 -12.46
C LEU A 64 5.90 -6.55 -13.41
N ASP A 65 5.43 -7.02 -14.56
CA ASP A 65 6.28 -7.59 -15.60
C ASP A 65 6.89 -6.50 -16.49
N ASN A 66 8.19 -6.29 -16.31
CA ASN A 66 8.97 -5.23 -16.93
C ASN A 66 9.09 -5.37 -18.45
N THR A 67 8.73 -6.53 -19.03
CA THR A 67 8.75 -6.72 -20.49
C THR A 67 7.77 -5.81 -21.22
N THR A 68 6.66 -5.43 -20.58
CA THR A 68 5.64 -4.52 -21.14
C THR A 68 6.04 -3.05 -21.09
N LEU A 69 6.96 -2.67 -20.20
CA LEU A 69 7.47 -1.30 -20.02
C LEU A 69 8.39 -0.83 -21.15
N LEU A 70 8.91 -1.75 -21.97
CA LEU A 70 9.90 -1.46 -23.01
C LEU A 70 9.32 -0.82 -24.28
N SER A 71 8.00 -0.63 -24.36
CA SER A 71 7.29 -0.22 -25.58
C SER A 71 6.70 1.20 -25.56
N THR A 72 6.74 1.92 -24.42
CA THR A 72 6.20 3.29 -24.32
C THR A 72 7.13 4.21 -23.50
N PRO A 73 7.16 5.54 -23.75
CA PRO A 73 8.21 6.43 -23.23
C PRO A 73 8.03 6.87 -21.76
N LEU A 74 7.17 6.21 -20.97
CA LEU A 74 6.87 6.60 -19.58
C LEU A 74 7.17 5.45 -18.63
N THR A 75 8.06 5.71 -17.65
CA THR A 75 8.78 4.72 -16.82
C THR A 75 8.10 4.32 -15.51
N ASP A 76 6.92 4.85 -15.17
CA ASP A 76 6.25 4.58 -13.88
C ASP A 76 4.81 4.08 -14.07
N VAL A 77 4.44 2.99 -13.37
CA VAL A 77 3.09 2.43 -13.34
C VAL A 77 2.52 2.58 -11.93
N TYR A 78 1.40 3.29 -11.80
CA TYR A 78 0.73 3.52 -10.52
C TYR A 78 -0.46 2.59 -10.42
N ALA A 79 -0.59 1.85 -9.32
CA ALA A 79 -1.74 0.99 -9.11
C ALA A 79 -2.21 1.06 -7.66
N TYR A 80 -3.53 1.08 -7.46
CA TYR A 80 -4.10 0.82 -6.15
C TYR A 80 -4.23 -0.69 -5.98
N LEU A 81 -3.58 -1.20 -4.93
CA LEU A 81 -3.59 -2.62 -4.57
C LEU A 81 -4.53 -2.83 -3.39
N ILE A 82 -5.49 -3.72 -3.58
CA ILE A 82 -6.34 -4.22 -2.50
C ILE A 82 -6.06 -5.71 -2.37
N PHE A 83 -5.50 -6.12 -1.24
CA PHE A 83 -5.25 -7.53 -0.97
C PHE A 83 -6.43 -8.16 -0.25
N PHE A 84 -6.72 -9.41 -0.59
CA PHE A 84 -7.83 -10.18 -0.06
C PHE A 84 -7.33 -11.46 0.58
N VAL A 85 -7.90 -11.78 1.74
CA VAL A 85 -7.81 -13.10 2.37
C VAL A 85 -9.22 -13.55 2.70
N TYR A 86 -9.66 -14.69 2.16
CA TYR A 86 -10.95 -15.26 2.52
C TYR A 86 -10.89 -15.84 3.93
N ASN A 87 -11.91 -15.53 4.74
CA ASN A 87 -12.07 -16.14 6.04
C ASN A 87 -13.29 -17.05 6.02
N LYS A 88 -13.01 -18.36 6.05
CA LYS A 88 -13.99 -19.44 6.05
C LYS A 88 -14.93 -19.43 7.26
N LYS A 89 -14.52 -18.88 8.42
CA LYS A 89 -15.39 -18.81 9.62
C LYS A 89 -16.44 -17.72 9.50
N SER A 90 -16.10 -16.60 8.87
CA SER A 90 -17.01 -15.47 8.70
C SER A 90 -17.71 -15.45 7.34
N ASP A 91 -17.33 -16.33 6.42
CA ASP A 91 -17.74 -16.35 5.00
C ASP A 91 -17.59 -14.98 4.32
N LYS A 92 -16.47 -14.30 4.60
CA LYS A 92 -16.19 -12.93 4.15
C LYS A 92 -14.72 -12.77 3.80
N TYR A 93 -14.43 -11.84 2.91
CA TYR A 93 -13.07 -11.45 2.56
C TYR A 93 -12.58 -10.36 3.50
N PHE A 94 -11.45 -10.61 4.15
CA PHE A 94 -10.67 -9.59 4.82
C PHE A 94 -9.89 -8.81 3.77
N THR A 95 -10.13 -7.50 3.73
CA THR A 95 -9.46 -6.61 2.78
C THR A 95 -8.42 -5.78 3.52
N ILE A 96 -7.20 -5.75 2.97
CA ILE A 96 -6.16 -4.80 3.38
C ILE A 96 -5.95 -3.85 2.22
N LYS A 97 -6.28 -2.58 2.46
CA LYS A 97 -6.11 -1.50 1.49
C LYS A 97 -4.73 -0.89 1.69
N ASP A 98 -3.94 -0.84 0.62
CA ASP A 98 -2.80 0.03 0.60
C ASP A 98 -3.23 1.45 0.23
N ILE A 99 -2.89 2.43 1.06
CA ILE A 99 -3.24 3.83 0.87
C ILE A 99 -1.94 4.57 0.59
N GLY A 100 -1.52 4.54 -0.68
CA GLY A 100 -0.59 5.50 -1.27
C GLY A 100 0.80 5.59 -0.64
N HIS A 101 1.74 4.82 -1.18
CA HIS A 101 3.12 5.28 -1.37
C HIS A 101 3.53 5.07 -2.83
N SER A 102 4.28 6.04 -3.35
CA SER A 102 4.87 6.02 -4.69
C SER A 102 5.88 4.88 -4.75
N LEU A 103 5.58 3.79 -5.46
CA LEU A 103 6.58 2.78 -5.80
C LEU A 103 7.36 3.31 -7.02
N ILE A 104 8.49 3.96 -6.74
CA ILE A 104 9.41 4.42 -7.78
C ILE A 104 10.22 3.19 -8.23
N PHE A 105 9.90 2.61 -9.39
CA PHE A 105 10.76 1.62 -10.04
C PHE A 105 11.77 2.34 -10.94
N CYS A 106 12.83 2.88 -10.34
CA CYS A 106 14.02 3.23 -11.09
C CYS A 106 15.05 2.11 -10.95
N TYR A 107 15.78 1.88 -12.04
CA TYR A 107 16.80 0.86 -12.20
C TYR A 107 17.57 0.55 -10.89
N THR A 108 17.58 -0.74 -10.55
CA THR A 108 18.25 -1.40 -9.42
C THR A 108 17.65 -1.18 -8.02
N ILE A 109 17.22 -2.32 -7.44
CA ILE A 109 16.72 -2.59 -6.08
C ILE A 109 15.18 -2.58 -5.97
N ILE A 110 14.67 -3.78 -5.65
CA ILE A 110 13.28 -4.20 -5.45
C ILE A 110 12.83 -3.63 -4.10
N ASP A 111 11.79 -2.80 -4.09
CA ASP A 111 11.12 -2.43 -2.82
C ASP A 111 9.61 -2.49 -3.04
N CYS A 112 9.04 -3.69 -2.93
CA CYS A 112 7.60 -3.93 -2.89
C CYS A 112 7.16 -3.85 -1.43
N GLU A 113 6.29 -2.90 -1.05
CA GLU A 113 5.83 -2.77 0.34
C GLU A 113 5.18 -4.06 0.86
N VAL A 114 5.69 -4.53 2.00
CA VAL A 114 5.32 -5.79 2.65
C VAL A 114 4.02 -5.60 3.43
N LYS A 115 2.94 -6.28 3.04
CA LYS A 115 1.72 -6.31 3.85
C LYS A 115 1.67 -7.61 4.67
N ARG A 116 1.69 -7.45 6.00
CA ARG A 116 1.69 -8.54 6.99
C ARG A 116 0.25 -9.00 7.30
N PHE A 117 0.02 -10.30 7.26
CA PHE A 117 -1.28 -10.90 7.60
C PHE A 117 -1.21 -11.71 8.89
N ASN A 118 -2.05 -11.35 9.86
CA ASN A 118 -2.43 -12.23 10.98
C ASN A 118 -3.59 -13.12 10.53
N ALA A 119 -3.34 -14.07 9.62
CA ALA A 119 -4.33 -15.09 9.31
C ALA A 119 -4.34 -16.11 10.46
N LEU A 120 -5.50 -16.26 11.11
CA LEU A 120 -5.77 -17.32 12.08
C LEU A 120 -5.46 -18.68 11.44
N ARG A 121 -4.33 -19.28 11.83
CA ARG A 121 -3.82 -20.63 11.49
C ARG A 121 -4.80 -21.75 11.86
N THR A 122 -6.02 -21.73 11.34
CA THR A 122 -7.07 -22.68 11.74
C THR A 122 -7.54 -23.59 10.61
N VAL A 123 -7.07 -23.42 9.38
CA VAL A 123 -7.43 -24.29 8.24
C VAL A 123 -6.28 -24.35 7.22
N ASP A 124 -5.89 -25.55 6.75
CA ASP A 124 -4.85 -25.77 5.72
C ASP A 124 -5.21 -25.22 4.33
N GLN A 125 -6.50 -24.97 4.10
CA GLN A 125 -7.02 -24.33 2.89
C GLN A 125 -7.03 -22.82 3.05
N CYS A 126 -6.35 -22.10 2.16
CA CYS A 126 -6.28 -20.63 2.16
C CYS A 126 -6.58 -20.07 0.78
N GLU A 127 -7.29 -18.94 0.73
CA GLU A 127 -7.68 -18.27 -0.50
C GLU A 127 -7.24 -16.80 -0.43
N PHE A 128 -6.50 -16.37 -1.45
CA PHE A 128 -5.90 -15.06 -1.57
C PHE A 128 -6.30 -14.40 -2.88
N GLY A 129 -6.24 -13.07 -2.93
CA GLY A 129 -6.34 -12.38 -4.21
C GLY A 129 -5.96 -10.92 -4.12
N VAL A 130 -5.98 -10.26 -5.26
CA VAL A 130 -5.64 -8.85 -5.40
C VAL A 130 -6.54 -8.19 -6.43
N ASP A 131 -6.96 -6.96 -6.13
CA ASP A 131 -7.50 -6.02 -7.12
C ASP A 131 -6.37 -5.02 -7.46
N VAL A 132 -6.06 -4.90 -8.76
CA VAL A 132 -5.04 -3.97 -9.28
C VAL A 132 -5.74 -2.91 -10.13
N LEU A 133 -5.84 -1.71 -9.60
CA LEU A 133 -6.47 -0.57 -10.27
C LEU A 133 -5.37 0.36 -10.77
N VAL A 134 -4.97 0.22 -12.04
CA VAL A 134 -3.88 1.01 -12.61
C VAL A 134 -4.35 2.44 -12.89
N ALA A 135 -3.73 3.40 -12.22
CA ALA A 135 -3.87 4.83 -12.48
C ALA A 135 -2.75 5.30 -13.44
N PRO A 136 -3.03 6.17 -14.42
CA PRO A 136 -1.98 6.84 -15.20
C PRO A 136 -1.07 7.70 -14.30
N SER A 137 0.19 7.86 -14.68
CA SER A 137 1.27 8.35 -13.84
C SER A 137 1.17 9.81 -13.36
N LEU A 138 1.57 10.06 -12.10
CA LEU A 138 1.60 11.35 -11.43
C LEU A 138 3.03 11.74 -10.99
N PRO A 139 3.48 12.98 -11.23
CA PRO A 139 4.65 13.53 -10.56
C PRO A 139 4.26 14.05 -9.15
N LYS A 140 4.77 13.35 -8.13
CA LYS A 140 5.09 13.79 -6.76
C LYS A 140 4.07 13.65 -5.61
N TRP A 141 4.74 13.54 -4.45
CA TRP A 141 4.49 12.92 -3.14
C TRP A 141 4.32 13.97 -2.02
N GLU A 142 4.14 13.53 -0.78
CA GLU A 142 4.29 14.39 0.42
C GLU A 142 5.39 13.86 1.37
N VAL A 143 6.24 14.78 1.86
CA VAL A 143 7.35 14.58 2.81
C VAL A 143 7.00 15.28 4.12
N VAL A 144 7.22 14.62 5.26
CA VAL A 144 7.29 15.28 6.56
C VAL A 144 8.63 16.02 6.64
N SER A 145 8.59 17.34 6.54
CA SER A 145 9.78 18.18 6.63
C SER A 145 9.90 18.78 8.03
N PHE A 146 11.01 18.51 8.70
CA PHE A 146 11.37 19.10 10.00
C PHE A 146 12.21 20.38 9.87
N ASN A 147 12.27 20.99 8.70
CA ASN A 147 13.16 22.13 8.44
C ASN A 147 12.43 23.23 7.67
N GLN A 148 11.76 24.11 8.40
CA GLN A 148 11.83 25.53 8.08
C GLN A 148 12.58 26.20 9.21
N LYS A 149 13.74 26.80 8.91
CA LYS A 149 14.20 27.93 9.72
C LYS A 149 13.02 28.89 9.76
N THR A 150 12.35 29.00 10.90
CA THR A 150 11.27 29.95 11.12
C THR A 150 11.84 31.34 10.84
N PRO A 151 11.37 32.07 9.82
CA PRO A 151 11.77 33.45 9.62
C PRO A 151 11.29 34.23 10.85
N ASN A 152 12.22 34.83 11.60
CA ASN A 152 11.96 35.51 12.88
C ASN A 152 11.35 34.61 13.97
N PRO A 153 12.14 33.69 14.58
CA PRO A 153 11.63 32.78 15.61
C PRO A 153 11.28 33.49 16.91
N LYS A 154 11.76 34.74 17.10
CA LYS A 154 11.68 35.49 18.36
C LYS A 154 10.62 36.57 18.32
N PHE A 155 9.82 36.60 19.36
CA PHE A 155 8.79 37.60 19.56
C PHE A 155 8.86 38.11 21.00
N VAL A 156 8.86 39.44 21.18
CA VAL A 156 8.89 40.09 22.48
C VAL A 156 7.57 40.83 22.70
N TRP A 157 6.96 40.61 23.86
CA TRP A 157 5.73 41.25 24.30
C TRP A 157 5.97 42.07 25.55
N SER A 158 5.65 43.36 25.48
CA SER A 158 5.81 44.32 26.58
C SER A 158 4.47 44.61 27.25
N LEU A 159 4.32 44.22 28.52
CA LEU A 159 3.20 44.61 29.37
C LEU A 159 3.53 45.89 30.11
N LYS A 160 3.00 47.02 29.64
CA LYS A 160 3.23 48.34 30.24
C LYS A 160 2.56 48.48 31.60
N LYS A 161 3.22 49.22 32.51
CA LYS A 161 2.70 49.52 33.86
C LYS A 161 2.24 48.25 34.60
N PHE A 162 3.11 47.25 34.67
CA PHE A 162 2.77 45.91 35.16
C PHE A 162 2.13 45.92 36.57
N LYS A 163 2.57 46.82 37.46
CA LYS A 163 2.04 46.96 38.82
C LYS A 163 0.59 47.49 38.87
N GLU A 164 0.12 48.14 37.81
CA GLU A 164 -1.21 48.74 37.72
C GLU A 164 -2.23 47.83 37.00
N LEU A 165 -1.80 46.66 36.52
CA LEU A 165 -2.66 45.70 35.85
C LEU A 165 -3.74 45.15 36.80
N LYS A 166 -5.01 45.29 36.39
CA LYS A 166 -6.18 44.90 37.21
C LYS A 166 -6.87 43.63 36.73
N ALA A 167 -6.70 43.25 35.47
CA ALA A 167 -7.34 42.07 34.91
C ALA A 167 -6.65 40.79 35.39
N ALA A 168 -7.41 39.69 35.43
CA ALA A 168 -6.89 38.39 35.85
C ALA A 168 -5.82 37.85 34.87
N SER A 169 -5.97 38.12 33.58
CA SER A 169 -5.04 37.73 32.53
C SER A 169 -4.97 38.73 31.40
N TYR A 170 -3.88 38.68 30.63
CA TYR A 170 -3.63 39.48 29.45
C TYR A 170 -3.12 38.59 28.32
N ASP A 171 -3.49 38.94 27.08
CA ASP A 171 -3.13 38.19 25.88
C ASP A 171 -2.20 39.05 25.00
N SER A 172 -1.18 38.43 24.42
CA SER A 172 -0.31 39.09 23.45
C SER A 172 -1.01 39.28 22.10
N GLN A 173 -0.41 40.07 21.20
CA GLN A 173 -0.79 39.98 19.79
C GLN A 173 -0.53 38.57 19.23
N LYS A 174 -1.24 38.22 18.15
CA LYS A 174 -1.06 36.95 17.47
C LYS A 174 0.31 36.86 16.79
N ILE A 175 0.94 35.71 16.90
CA ILE A 175 2.30 35.41 16.45
C ILE A 175 2.19 34.34 15.37
N LEU A 176 2.62 34.65 14.15
CA LEU A 176 2.62 33.68 13.06
C LEU A 176 3.92 32.86 13.10
N ALA A 177 3.82 31.56 13.43
CA ALA A 177 4.97 30.65 13.47
C ALA A 177 4.58 29.26 12.94
N GLY A 178 5.39 28.71 12.02
CA GLY A 178 5.12 27.41 11.38
C GLY A 178 3.80 27.36 10.61
N GLY A 179 3.37 28.48 10.02
CA GLY A 179 2.10 28.58 9.29
C GLY A 179 0.85 28.58 10.18
N ARG A 180 0.99 28.78 11.49
CA ARG A 180 -0.11 28.82 12.47
C ARG A 180 -0.04 30.09 13.32
N GLN A 181 -1.19 30.57 13.81
CA GLN A 181 -1.24 31.72 14.72
C GLN A 181 -1.21 31.26 16.19
N TRP A 182 -0.32 31.87 16.98
CA TRP A 182 -0.12 31.61 18.39
C TRP A 182 -0.31 32.89 19.20
N PHE A 183 -0.49 32.80 20.51
CA PHE A 183 -0.42 33.96 21.41
C PHE A 183 0.01 33.54 22.80
N LEU A 184 0.63 34.44 23.54
CA LEU A 184 0.93 34.25 24.96
C LEU A 184 -0.22 34.77 25.81
N LYS A 185 -0.60 34.00 26.83
CA LYS A 185 -1.53 34.43 27.88
C LYS A 185 -0.80 34.45 29.21
N LEU A 186 -0.78 35.61 29.86
CA LEU A 186 -0.08 35.85 31.12
C LEU A 186 -1.07 36.22 32.22
N TYR A 187 -0.88 35.63 33.40
CA TYR A 187 -1.62 35.95 34.62
C TYR A 187 -0.68 36.70 35.57
N PRO A 188 -0.78 38.04 35.68
CA PRO A 188 0.18 38.85 36.44
C PRO A 188 0.24 38.51 37.92
N ASN A 189 -0.85 38.01 38.48
CA ASN A 189 -0.96 37.59 39.86
C ASN A 189 -1.11 36.06 40.02
N GLY A 190 -0.77 35.30 38.98
CA GLY A 190 -0.89 33.85 38.95
C GLY A 190 -2.29 33.33 38.64
N ASP A 191 -2.33 32.12 38.12
CA ASP A 191 -3.57 31.35 37.92
C ASP A 191 -4.12 30.82 39.26
N ALA A 192 -5.15 29.98 39.20
CA ALA A 192 -5.78 29.40 40.39
C ALA A 192 -4.79 28.63 41.30
N ARG A 193 -3.69 28.09 40.77
CA ARG A 193 -2.70 27.30 41.51
C ARG A 193 -1.56 28.16 42.07
N ALA A 194 -1.35 29.34 41.51
CA ALA A 194 -0.21 30.21 41.78
C ALA A 194 -0.57 31.60 42.35
N LYS A 195 -1.86 31.83 42.61
CA LYS A 195 -2.42 33.13 42.97
C LYS A 195 -1.63 33.87 44.06
N GLY A 196 -1.24 35.11 43.79
CA GLY A 196 -0.56 35.99 44.74
C GLY A 196 0.94 35.77 44.89
N LYS A 197 1.49 34.69 44.31
CA LYS A 197 2.89 34.27 44.55
C LYS A 197 3.73 34.15 43.29
N TRP A 198 3.14 33.70 42.19
CA TRP A 198 3.84 33.51 40.91
C TRP A 198 3.09 34.16 39.77
N ILE A 199 3.81 34.54 38.72
CA ILE A 199 3.23 34.79 37.40
C ILE A 199 3.02 33.44 36.72
N SER A 200 1.87 33.26 36.07
CA SER A 200 1.61 32.12 35.19
C SER A 200 1.66 32.56 33.74
N ILE A 201 2.22 31.73 32.87
CA ILE A 201 2.26 32.01 31.44
C ILE A 201 1.99 30.75 30.62
N TYR A 202 1.23 30.93 29.54
CA TYR A 202 0.86 29.86 28.63
C TYR A 202 1.01 30.33 27.19
N LEU A 203 1.49 29.44 26.35
CA LEU A 203 1.47 29.60 24.91
C LEU A 203 0.23 28.89 24.38
N TYR A 204 -0.64 29.67 23.74
CA TYR A 204 -1.87 29.19 23.13
C TYR A 204 -1.75 29.16 21.62
N LEU A 205 -2.35 28.13 21.04
CA LEU A 205 -2.66 28.10 19.62
C LEU A 205 -3.96 28.89 19.39
N SER A 206 -3.94 29.90 18.52
CA SER A 206 -5.09 30.78 18.27
C SER A 206 -6.15 30.14 17.38
N ASP A 207 -5.76 29.25 16.48
CA ASP A 207 -6.63 28.74 15.42
C ASP A 207 -7.19 27.35 15.76
N VAL A 208 -7.48 27.10 17.04
CA VAL A 208 -7.91 25.79 17.57
C VAL A 208 -9.14 25.24 16.87
N GLU A 209 -10.04 26.14 16.47
CA GLU A 209 -11.29 25.80 15.79
C GLU A 209 -11.06 25.22 14.41
N THR A 210 -9.96 25.63 13.75
CA THR A 210 -9.53 25.12 12.44
C THR A 210 -8.84 23.76 12.52
N LEU A 211 -8.50 23.28 13.73
CA LEU A 211 -7.89 21.97 13.92
C LEU A 211 -8.91 20.86 13.72
N ASN A 212 -8.51 19.83 12.98
CA ASN A 212 -9.26 18.60 12.91
C ASN A 212 -9.20 17.84 14.26
N ALA A 213 -10.24 17.05 14.59
CA ALA A 213 -10.40 16.46 15.93
C ALA A 213 -9.26 15.48 16.32
N LYS A 214 -8.52 14.97 15.34
CA LYS A 214 -7.36 14.07 15.52
C LYS A 214 -6.01 14.79 15.32
N GLU A 215 -6.01 16.10 15.06
CA GLU A 215 -4.80 16.87 14.77
C GLU A 215 -3.92 16.96 16.02
N LYS A 216 -2.62 16.71 15.83
CA LYS A 216 -1.59 16.96 16.83
C LYS A 216 -0.49 17.79 16.20
N ILE A 217 -0.13 18.88 16.87
CA ILE A 217 0.93 19.80 16.46
C ILE A 217 2.04 19.69 17.49
N TYR A 218 3.21 19.20 17.08
CA TYR A 218 4.40 19.22 17.90
C TYR A 218 5.04 20.60 17.85
N THR A 219 5.22 21.20 19.02
CA THR A 219 5.86 22.50 19.16
C THR A 219 7.01 22.42 20.15
N ARG A 220 8.16 22.97 19.73
CA ARG A 220 9.28 23.28 20.61
C ARG A 220 9.47 24.79 20.65
N ALA A 221 9.23 25.40 21.81
CA ALA A 221 9.35 26.84 22.00
C ALA A 221 9.99 27.16 23.35
N ASP A 222 10.76 28.24 23.38
CA ASP A 222 11.44 28.74 24.57
C ASP A 222 10.77 30.03 25.02
N VAL A 223 10.33 30.11 26.27
CA VAL A 223 9.70 31.31 26.84
C VAL A 223 10.59 31.89 27.94
N ARG A 224 10.82 33.21 27.90
CA ARG A 224 11.77 33.92 28.77
C ARG A 224 11.22 35.28 29.20
N ILE A 225 11.68 35.78 30.35
CA ILE A 225 11.47 37.18 30.76
C ILE A 225 12.74 37.95 30.44
N VAL A 226 12.58 39.11 29.80
CA VAL A 226 13.67 39.97 29.38
C VAL A 226 13.84 41.10 30.38
N ASP A 227 15.06 41.31 30.87
CA ASP A 227 15.37 42.40 31.78
C ASP A 227 15.45 43.76 31.05
N SER A 228 15.59 44.84 31.82
CA SER A 228 15.67 46.20 31.30
C SER A 228 16.95 46.53 30.52
N ARG A 229 17.96 45.66 30.55
CA ARG A 229 19.24 45.81 29.85
C ARG A 229 19.30 44.98 28.56
N GLY A 230 18.25 44.24 28.23
CA GLY A 230 18.22 43.30 27.11
C GLY A 230 19.10 42.06 27.32
N THR A 231 19.67 41.89 28.53
CA THR A 231 20.41 40.69 28.90
C THR A 231 19.42 39.62 29.33
N THR A 232 19.36 38.51 28.60
CA THR A 232 18.48 37.38 28.95
C THR A 232 18.92 36.80 30.30
N HIS A 233 18.10 36.97 31.35
CA HIS A 233 18.34 36.34 32.64
C HIS A 233 17.44 35.12 32.87
N TYR A 234 18.02 34.15 33.60
CA TYR A 234 17.69 32.72 33.68
C TYR A 234 16.28 32.39 34.26
N VAL A 235 15.23 32.49 33.46
CA VAL A 235 14.04 31.62 33.60
C VAL A 235 13.67 31.08 32.24
N PHE A 236 13.91 29.79 32.04
CA PHE A 236 13.67 29.11 30.78
C PHE A 236 12.45 28.20 30.92
N GLY A 237 11.34 28.59 30.31
CA GLY A 237 10.26 27.65 30.01
C GLY A 237 10.55 26.92 28.71
N LYS A 238 11.00 25.65 28.78
CA LYS A 238 11.11 24.76 27.59
C LYS A 238 9.77 24.13 27.34
N LEU A 239 9.06 24.63 26.34
CA LEU A 239 7.88 23.93 25.87
C LEU A 239 8.32 22.92 24.82
N ASN A 240 8.09 21.65 25.09
CA ASN A 240 8.31 20.56 24.16
C ASN A 240 7.10 19.62 24.22
N SER A 241 6.07 19.92 23.46
CA SER A 241 4.76 19.29 23.68
C SER A 241 3.89 19.26 22.43
N TRP A 242 2.92 18.35 22.47
CA TRP A 242 1.90 18.20 21.45
C TRP A 242 0.66 19.02 21.82
N TYR A 243 0.32 19.97 20.96
CA TYR A 243 -0.92 20.71 20.98
C TYR A 243 -2.02 19.96 20.25
N THR A 244 -3.23 19.99 20.79
CA THR A 244 -4.43 19.37 20.19
C THR A 244 -5.62 20.30 20.34
N LYS A 245 -6.74 19.98 19.68
CA LYS A 245 -8.00 20.71 19.85
C LYS A 245 -8.49 20.75 21.31
N LEU A 246 -8.22 19.69 22.07
CA LEU A 246 -8.56 19.57 23.48
C LEU A 246 -7.52 20.20 24.42
N ASN A 247 -6.30 20.44 23.92
CA ASN A 247 -5.18 20.95 24.70
C ASN A 247 -4.42 22.01 23.89
N SER A 248 -5.06 23.16 23.72
CA SER A 248 -4.58 24.26 22.88
C SER A 248 -3.72 25.28 23.61
N GLY A 249 -3.62 25.18 24.94
CA GLY A 249 -2.83 26.07 25.78
C GLY A 249 -1.96 25.28 26.73
N LEU A 250 -0.64 25.45 26.59
CA LEU A 250 0.35 24.78 27.42
C LEU A 250 1.34 25.79 27.98
N GLY A 251 1.80 25.57 29.20
CA GLY A 251 2.67 26.50 29.89
C GLY A 251 2.84 26.17 31.36
N TRP A 252 3.09 27.20 32.16
CA TRP A 252 3.51 27.07 33.55
C TRP A 252 2.66 27.92 34.47
N SER A 253 1.97 27.28 35.42
CA SER A 253 1.27 27.96 36.52
C SER A 253 2.25 28.72 37.43
N THR A 254 3.43 28.16 37.70
CA THR A 254 4.44 28.74 38.59
C THR A 254 5.69 29.12 37.79
N PHE A 255 5.55 30.07 36.85
CA PHE A 255 6.63 30.41 35.92
C PHE A 255 7.76 31.21 36.58
N VAL A 256 7.43 32.34 37.21
CA VAL A 256 8.36 33.18 37.95
C VAL A 256 7.70 33.75 39.20
N SER A 257 8.43 33.88 40.31
CA SER A 257 7.88 34.45 41.53
C SER A 257 7.61 35.94 41.35
N LEU A 258 6.48 36.43 41.84
CA LEU A 258 6.05 37.81 41.69
C LEU A 258 7.03 38.80 42.35
N ASP A 259 7.63 38.41 43.48
CA ASP A 259 8.61 39.24 44.20
C ASP A 259 9.86 39.48 43.36
N LYS A 260 10.43 38.42 42.76
CA LYS A 260 11.57 38.55 41.83
C LYS A 260 11.25 39.46 40.65
N VAL A 261 10.02 39.39 40.11
CA VAL A 261 9.61 40.26 39.00
C VAL A 261 9.62 41.72 39.42
N ARG A 262 9.03 42.02 40.57
CA ARG A 262 8.95 43.38 41.12
C ARG A 262 10.31 43.95 41.50
N GLU A 263 11.25 43.09 41.89
CA GLU A 263 12.60 43.47 42.29
C GLU A 263 13.53 43.70 41.09
N ALA A 264 13.48 42.83 40.06
CA ALA A 264 14.57 42.73 39.09
C ALA A 264 14.18 42.73 37.60
N TYR A 265 12.91 42.53 37.24
CA TYR A 265 12.52 42.30 35.83
C TYR A 265 11.63 43.37 35.21
N LEU A 266 11.23 44.39 35.98
CA LEU A 266 10.52 45.54 35.45
C LEU A 266 11.51 46.56 34.90
N ASP A 267 11.19 47.14 33.74
CA ASP A 267 11.97 48.25 33.19
C ASP A 267 11.72 49.57 33.94
N ILE A 268 12.44 50.62 33.51
CA ILE A 268 12.37 51.96 34.12
C ILE A 268 10.93 52.52 34.04
N GLU A 269 10.13 52.10 33.05
CA GLU A 269 8.73 52.50 32.89
C GLU A 269 7.77 51.57 33.66
N GLY A 270 8.29 50.58 34.40
CA GLY A 270 7.53 49.60 35.14
C GLY A 270 6.87 48.53 34.26
N SER A 271 7.38 48.30 33.04
CA SER A 271 6.86 47.30 32.11
C SER A 271 7.57 45.96 32.24
N LEU A 272 6.85 44.87 31.97
CA LEU A 272 7.39 43.51 31.94
C LEU A 272 7.52 43.03 30.50
N ASN A 273 8.71 42.59 30.11
CA ASN A 273 8.98 42.09 28.76
C ASN A 273 9.08 40.56 28.76
N VAL A 274 8.33 39.92 27.86
CA VAL A 274 8.29 38.46 27.71
C VAL A 274 8.67 38.08 26.30
N GLU A 275 9.67 37.22 26.15
CA GLU A 275 10.11 36.67 24.87
C GLU A 275 9.59 35.24 24.69
N VAL A 276 9.14 34.91 23.48
CA VAL A 276 8.97 33.53 23.01
C VAL A 276 9.81 33.30 21.75
N GLU A 277 10.54 32.19 21.73
CA GLU A 277 11.37 31.75 20.61
C GLU A 277 10.90 30.37 20.11
N PHE A 278 10.34 30.30 18.90
CA PHE A 278 9.92 29.03 18.30
C PHE A 278 11.09 28.32 17.63
N ALA A 279 11.49 27.18 18.21
CA ALA A 279 12.54 26.33 17.66
C ALA A 279 12.01 25.31 16.64
N VAL A 280 10.81 24.77 16.85
CA VAL A 280 10.14 23.82 15.93
C VAL A 280 8.64 24.01 16.03
N VAL A 281 7.95 24.03 14.89
CA VAL A 281 6.49 23.85 14.81
C VAL A 281 6.22 22.86 13.68
N SER A 282 5.66 21.69 14.00
CA SER A 282 5.33 20.69 12.98
C SER A 282 4.09 21.11 12.19
N THR A 283 4.12 20.90 10.87
CA THR A 283 2.92 20.92 10.05
C THR A 283 2.51 19.49 9.72
N THR A 284 1.27 19.12 10.06
CA THR A 284 0.70 17.82 9.67
C THR A 284 -0.43 18.09 8.68
N LYS A 285 -0.32 17.58 7.45
CA LYS A 285 -1.47 17.55 6.52
C LYS A 285 -2.18 16.23 6.71
N TYR A 286 -3.50 16.30 6.94
CA TYR A 286 -4.37 15.12 6.97
C TYR A 286 -5.35 15.19 5.80
N SER A 287 -5.55 14.05 5.14
CA SER A 287 -6.70 13.84 4.26
C SER A 287 -7.99 13.91 5.09
N PRO A 288 -9.08 14.51 4.57
CA PRO A 288 -10.35 14.58 5.28
C PRO A 288 -10.87 13.18 5.63
N THR A 289 -11.30 13.01 6.89
CA THR A 289 -12.07 11.85 7.36
C THR A 289 -13.55 12.09 7.15
N ALA A 290 -14.16 11.25 6.31
CA ALA A 290 -15.56 10.85 6.40
C ALA A 290 -15.59 9.31 6.37
N ASP A 291 -16.51 8.69 7.11
CA ASP A 291 -16.94 7.32 6.83
C ASP A 291 -17.30 7.21 5.32
N SER A 292 -17.04 6.14 4.57
CA SER A 292 -16.11 5.02 4.72
C SER A 292 -15.67 4.49 3.34
N THR A 293 -15.90 5.24 2.25
CA THR A 293 -15.60 4.79 0.88
C THR A 293 -15.08 5.89 -0.06
N ILE A 294 -15.13 7.16 0.34
CA ILE A 294 -14.86 8.28 -0.56
C ILE A 294 -13.48 8.89 -0.28
N VAL A 295 -12.56 8.80 -1.24
CA VAL A 295 -11.20 9.34 -1.19
C VAL A 295 -11.12 10.62 -2.02
N LYS A 296 -10.62 11.72 -1.45
CA LYS A 296 -10.52 13.03 -2.12
C LYS A 296 -9.06 13.40 -2.34
N ASN A 297 -8.66 13.66 -3.59
CA ASN A 297 -7.28 13.97 -3.97
C ASN A 297 -7.22 15.09 -5.04
N TRP A 298 -6.06 15.70 -5.23
CA TRP A 298 -5.78 16.56 -6.38
C TRP A 298 -5.15 15.74 -7.51
N ARG A 299 -5.63 15.95 -8.74
CA ARG A 299 -5.19 15.23 -9.95
C ARG A 299 -4.86 16.22 -11.04
N GLU A 300 -3.65 16.15 -11.60
CA GLU A 300 -3.24 17.09 -12.66
C GLU A 300 -3.87 16.74 -14.02
N HIS A 301 -4.00 15.44 -14.30
CA HIS A 301 -4.49 14.97 -15.59
C HIS A 301 -6.03 14.95 -15.68
N PRO A 302 -6.61 15.18 -16.87
CA PRO A 302 -8.05 15.17 -17.07
C PRO A 302 -8.67 13.78 -16.82
N PRO A 303 -9.99 13.71 -16.64
CA PRO A 303 -10.74 12.45 -16.63
C PRO A 303 -10.46 11.65 -17.91
N SER A 304 -10.35 10.34 -17.76
CA SER A 304 -10.12 9.37 -18.83
C SER A 304 -11.42 8.94 -19.50
N SER A 305 -12.53 8.80 -18.77
CA SER A 305 -13.80 8.37 -19.38
C SER A 305 -14.56 9.53 -20.03
N TYR A 306 -14.73 10.65 -19.32
CA TYR A 306 -15.47 11.80 -19.87
C TYR A 306 -15.14 13.12 -19.17
N SER A 307 -14.94 14.19 -19.96
CA SER A 307 -14.87 15.57 -19.48
C SER A 307 -15.92 16.45 -20.16
N LEU A 308 -16.52 17.33 -19.38
CA LEU A 308 -17.56 18.27 -19.76
C LEU A 308 -17.14 19.68 -19.37
N LYS A 309 -16.93 20.53 -20.37
CA LYS A 309 -16.74 21.97 -20.21
C LYS A 309 -18.09 22.68 -20.40
N ILE A 310 -18.43 23.56 -19.47
CA ILE A 310 -19.64 24.38 -19.51
C ILE A 310 -19.23 25.84 -19.59
N ASN A 311 -19.75 26.55 -20.59
CA ASN A 311 -19.62 27.99 -20.71
C ASN A 311 -20.90 28.63 -20.19
N LYS A 312 -20.79 29.59 -19.26
CA LYS A 312 -21.92 30.33 -18.68
C LYS A 312 -22.89 29.44 -17.88
N LEU A 313 -22.36 28.75 -16.87
CA LEU A 313 -23.16 27.89 -15.98
C LEU A 313 -24.34 28.63 -15.33
N SER A 314 -24.22 29.94 -15.10
CA SER A 314 -25.27 30.80 -14.54
C SER A 314 -26.55 30.85 -15.38
N GLN A 315 -26.46 30.58 -16.69
CA GLN A 315 -27.62 30.55 -17.60
C GLN A 315 -28.41 29.24 -17.54
N LEU A 316 -27.91 28.23 -16.81
CA LEU A 316 -28.64 26.99 -16.62
C LEU A 316 -29.85 27.25 -15.69
N THR A 317 -31.03 27.36 -16.29
CA THR A 317 -32.31 27.56 -15.58
C THR A 317 -32.88 26.26 -15.01
N LEU A 318 -32.38 25.12 -15.47
CA LEU A 318 -32.78 23.78 -15.03
C LEU A 318 -32.05 23.36 -13.75
N ASP A 319 -32.71 22.51 -12.96
CA ASP A 319 -32.15 21.99 -11.69
C ASP A 319 -30.93 21.08 -11.89
N LYS A 320 -30.81 20.47 -13.07
CA LYS A 320 -29.69 19.62 -13.46
C LYS A 320 -29.29 19.80 -14.92
N TYR A 321 -28.04 19.47 -15.20
CA TYR A 321 -27.51 19.27 -16.55
C TYR A 321 -27.22 17.78 -16.78
N GLU A 322 -27.57 17.30 -17.97
CA GLU A 322 -27.34 15.94 -18.41
C GLU A 322 -26.44 15.96 -19.64
N SER A 323 -25.33 15.24 -19.59
CA SER A 323 -24.44 15.13 -20.74
C SER A 323 -25.04 14.29 -21.86
N ARG A 324 -24.44 14.37 -23.05
CA ARG A 324 -24.59 13.30 -24.05
C ARG A 324 -24.08 11.96 -23.51
N LEU A 325 -24.51 10.87 -24.13
CA LEU A 325 -23.96 9.54 -23.84
C LEU A 325 -22.47 9.47 -24.22
N PHE A 326 -21.69 8.78 -23.41
CA PHE A 326 -20.29 8.46 -23.67
C PHE A 326 -20.01 6.99 -23.39
N LEU A 327 -19.11 6.39 -24.16
CA LEU A 327 -18.77 4.98 -24.05
C LEU A 327 -17.63 4.79 -23.05
N SER A 328 -17.82 3.89 -22.08
CA SER A 328 -16.73 3.48 -21.17
C SER A 328 -16.91 2.03 -20.73
N GLY A 329 -15.84 1.23 -20.85
CA GLY A 329 -15.84 -0.20 -20.54
C GLY A 329 -16.91 -1.01 -21.28
N GLY A 330 -17.30 -0.60 -22.48
CA GLY A 330 -18.30 -1.28 -23.31
C GLY A 330 -19.75 -0.88 -23.06
N TYR A 331 -20.01 0.07 -22.15
CA TYR A 331 -21.36 0.55 -21.82
C TYR A 331 -21.51 2.05 -22.09
N ASN A 332 -22.74 2.48 -22.38
CA ASN A 332 -23.07 3.89 -22.57
C ASN A 332 -23.47 4.53 -21.23
N TRP A 333 -22.83 5.64 -20.90
CA TRP A 333 -23.00 6.37 -19.65
C TRP A 333 -23.38 7.81 -19.90
N ARG A 334 -24.01 8.44 -18.90
CA ARG A 334 -24.36 9.86 -18.88
C ARG A 334 -23.88 10.49 -17.58
N LEU A 335 -23.19 11.63 -17.67
CA LEU A 335 -22.83 12.43 -16.52
C LEU A 335 -23.97 13.39 -16.21
N VAL A 336 -24.46 13.38 -14.97
CA VAL A 336 -25.55 14.21 -14.47
C VAL A 336 -25.01 15.13 -13.39
N ILE A 337 -25.24 16.43 -13.52
CA ILE A 337 -24.70 17.45 -12.61
C ILE A 337 -25.85 18.30 -12.10
N TYR A 338 -25.89 18.54 -10.79
CA TYR A 338 -26.80 19.49 -10.14
C TYR A 338 -25.98 20.67 -9.61
N PRO A 339 -25.89 21.80 -10.35
CA PRO A 339 -25.08 22.95 -9.94
C PRO A 339 -25.55 23.65 -8.67
N LYS A 340 -26.81 23.43 -8.27
CA LYS A 340 -27.41 23.97 -7.03
C LYS A 340 -27.65 22.89 -5.98
N GLY A 341 -27.19 21.67 -6.27
CA GLY A 341 -27.39 20.49 -5.43
C GLY A 341 -28.67 19.73 -5.72
N ASN A 342 -28.60 18.41 -5.54
CA ASN A 342 -29.76 17.53 -5.61
C ASN A 342 -30.46 17.48 -4.25
N GLN A 343 -31.52 18.27 -4.09
CA GLN A 343 -32.28 18.34 -2.82
C GLN A 343 -32.90 17.00 -2.42
N LYS A 344 -33.16 16.10 -3.37
CA LYS A 344 -33.75 14.78 -3.09
C LYS A 344 -32.76 13.79 -2.45
N ASP A 345 -31.48 14.16 -2.40
CA ASP A 345 -30.37 13.31 -1.94
C ASP A 345 -29.43 14.10 -1.01
N ASP A 346 -29.99 15.05 -0.25
CA ASP A 346 -29.27 15.89 0.72
C ASP A 346 -28.09 16.68 0.13
N GLY A 347 -28.17 17.06 -1.15
CA GLY A 347 -27.14 17.83 -1.85
C GLY A 347 -27.22 19.36 -1.64
N THR A 348 -28.13 19.85 -0.81
CA THR A 348 -28.37 21.30 -0.63
C THR A 348 -27.09 22.04 -0.24
N GLY A 349 -26.72 23.07 -1.01
CA GLY A 349 -25.51 23.86 -0.78
C GLY A 349 -24.23 23.26 -1.38
N PHE A 350 -24.33 22.12 -2.07
CA PHE A 350 -23.21 21.47 -2.75
C PHE A 350 -23.53 21.23 -4.24
N ILE A 351 -22.50 21.21 -5.07
CA ILE A 351 -22.57 20.60 -6.39
C ILE A 351 -22.74 19.09 -6.19
N SER A 352 -23.75 18.52 -6.84
CA SER A 352 -23.95 17.07 -6.87
C SER A 352 -23.59 16.52 -8.25
N MET A 353 -22.94 15.36 -8.30
CA MET A 353 -22.58 14.69 -9.55
C MET A 353 -22.95 13.22 -9.51
N TYR A 354 -23.55 12.73 -10.59
CA TYR A 354 -23.96 11.34 -10.73
C TYR A 354 -23.58 10.82 -12.11
N VAL A 355 -23.48 9.50 -12.24
CA VAL A 355 -23.44 8.82 -13.51
C VAL A 355 -24.69 7.96 -13.65
N GLU A 356 -25.26 7.96 -14.85
CA GLU A 356 -26.39 7.13 -15.23
C GLU A 356 -25.96 6.15 -16.31
N LEU A 357 -26.27 4.87 -16.12
CA LEU A 357 -26.13 3.83 -17.13
C LEU A 357 -27.33 3.86 -18.07
N ASP A 358 -27.09 3.85 -19.37
CA ASP A 358 -28.14 3.69 -20.37
C ASP A 358 -28.73 2.27 -20.33
N ASN A 359 -29.96 2.16 -19.84
CA ASN A 359 -30.65 0.89 -19.61
C ASN A 359 -30.96 0.12 -20.91
N THR A 360 -30.83 0.77 -22.09
CA THR A 360 -30.91 0.06 -23.38
C THR A 360 -29.76 -0.95 -23.55
N CYS A 361 -28.65 -0.76 -22.83
CA CYS A 361 -27.51 -1.69 -22.78
C CYS A 361 -27.77 -2.93 -21.92
N LEU A 362 -28.88 -2.98 -21.16
CA LEU A 362 -29.23 -4.08 -20.24
C LEU A 362 -30.28 -5.04 -20.86
N SER A 363 -30.49 -4.99 -22.18
CA SER A 363 -31.37 -5.93 -22.89
C SER A 363 -30.66 -7.27 -23.19
N SER A 364 -31.44 -8.28 -23.63
CA SER A 364 -31.22 -9.74 -23.53
C SER A 364 -29.91 -10.36 -24.08
N THR A 365 -28.93 -9.55 -24.48
CA THR A 365 -27.62 -9.94 -25.02
C THR A 365 -26.42 -9.46 -24.20
N LEU A 366 -26.60 -8.68 -23.12
CA LEU A 366 -25.55 -8.20 -22.20
C LEU A 366 -25.83 -8.61 -20.73
N PRO A 367 -24.83 -8.61 -19.82
CA PRO A 367 -25.03 -9.01 -18.44
C PRO A 367 -26.13 -8.17 -17.76
N MET A 368 -27.02 -8.83 -17.00
CA MET A 368 -28.16 -8.18 -16.34
C MET A 368 -27.75 -7.12 -15.31
N GLU A 369 -26.49 -7.10 -14.90
CA GLU A 369 -25.93 -6.20 -13.91
C GLU A 369 -24.52 -5.77 -14.30
N VAL A 370 -24.20 -4.49 -14.08
CA VAL A 370 -22.90 -3.89 -14.38
C VAL A 370 -22.32 -3.35 -13.09
N PHE A 371 -21.09 -3.75 -12.77
CA PHE A 371 -20.37 -3.28 -11.59
C PHE A 371 -19.33 -2.26 -12.03
N ALA A 372 -19.28 -1.08 -11.43
CA ALA A 372 -18.31 -0.04 -11.79
C ALA A 372 -17.79 0.76 -10.61
N TYR A 373 -16.51 1.13 -10.67
CA TYR A 373 -15.90 2.14 -9.81
C TYR A 373 -16.07 3.52 -10.41
N LEU A 374 -16.34 4.52 -9.57
CA LEU A 374 -16.63 5.89 -9.99
C LEU A 374 -15.62 6.86 -9.40
N THR A 375 -15.10 7.75 -10.24
CA THR A 375 -14.31 8.90 -9.78
C THR A 375 -14.84 10.17 -10.42
N PHE A 376 -15.21 11.16 -9.62
CA PHE A 376 -15.72 12.45 -10.10
C PHE A 376 -14.63 13.52 -10.04
N PHE A 377 -14.66 14.46 -10.99
CA PHE A 377 -13.67 15.51 -11.15
C PHE A 377 -14.31 16.89 -11.29
N VAL A 378 -13.72 17.89 -10.63
CA VAL A 378 -14.02 19.31 -10.85
C VAL A 378 -12.71 20.04 -11.10
N TYR A 379 -12.56 20.67 -12.27
CA TYR A 379 -11.32 21.38 -12.61
C TYR A 379 -11.19 22.67 -11.82
N ASN A 380 -9.98 22.96 -11.37
CA ASN A 380 -9.60 24.19 -10.70
C ASN A 380 -8.47 24.86 -11.51
N LYS A 381 -8.77 26.03 -12.07
CA LYS A 381 -7.84 26.79 -12.91
C LYS A 381 -6.68 27.38 -12.12
N LYS A 382 -6.92 27.78 -10.86
CA LYS A 382 -5.91 28.40 -10.00
C LYS A 382 -4.81 27.42 -9.64
N GLU A 383 -5.20 26.21 -9.24
CA GLU A 383 -4.26 25.12 -8.96
C GLU A 383 -3.76 24.46 -10.26
N ASN A 384 -4.47 24.67 -11.37
CA ASN A 384 -4.29 23.98 -12.65
C ASN A 384 -4.40 22.45 -12.49
N LYS A 385 -5.36 22.00 -11.69
CA LYS A 385 -5.60 20.59 -11.33
C LYS A 385 -7.09 20.31 -11.18
N TYR A 386 -7.47 19.05 -11.27
CA TYR A 386 -8.80 18.55 -10.92
C TYR A 386 -8.85 18.17 -9.45
N PHE A 387 -9.86 18.69 -8.76
CA PHE A 387 -10.30 18.13 -7.50
C PHE A 387 -11.04 16.82 -7.79
N SER A 388 -10.49 15.71 -7.31
CA SER A 388 -10.96 14.36 -7.60
C SER A 388 -11.57 13.71 -6.37
N ILE A 389 -12.67 13.01 -6.58
CA ILE A 389 -13.42 12.29 -5.54
C ILE A 389 -13.66 10.87 -6.03
N HIS A 390 -12.94 9.92 -5.44
CA HIS A 390 -12.97 8.52 -5.79
C HIS A 390 -13.85 7.74 -4.82
N ASP A 391 -14.86 7.03 -5.33
CA ASP A 391 -15.64 6.08 -4.54
C ASP A 391 -15.01 4.69 -4.67
N VAL A 392 -14.41 4.22 -3.57
CA VAL A 392 -13.72 2.93 -3.50
C VAL A 392 -14.69 1.75 -3.44
N GLU A 393 -15.99 2.00 -3.28
CA GLU A 393 -17.01 0.97 -3.32
C GLU A 393 -17.51 0.77 -4.75
N VAL A 394 -17.50 -0.48 -5.19
CA VAL A 394 -18.05 -0.84 -6.49
C VAL A 394 -19.56 -0.61 -6.50
N LYS A 395 -20.06 0.08 -7.51
CA LYS A 395 -21.48 0.36 -7.66
C LYS A 395 -22.13 -0.65 -8.59
N ARG A 396 -23.21 -1.26 -8.11
CA ARG A 396 -24.03 -2.22 -8.84
C ARG A 396 -25.12 -1.48 -9.60
N PHE A 397 -24.96 -1.40 -10.92
CA PHE A 397 -25.96 -0.89 -11.84
C PHE A 397 -26.82 -2.05 -12.36
N ASN A 398 -28.13 -1.88 -12.35
CA ASN A 398 -29.07 -2.82 -12.95
C ASN A 398 -30.35 -2.09 -13.38
N ALA A 399 -31.31 -2.83 -13.94
CA ALA A 399 -32.55 -2.25 -14.43
C ALA A 399 -33.37 -1.49 -13.37
N LEU A 400 -33.17 -1.79 -12.08
CA LEU A 400 -33.84 -1.10 -10.96
C LEU A 400 -33.06 0.10 -10.44
N ARG A 401 -31.74 0.13 -10.66
CA ARG A 401 -30.86 1.20 -10.19
C ARG A 401 -29.78 1.49 -11.23
N THR A 402 -30.08 2.44 -12.11
CA THR A 402 -29.19 2.87 -13.19
C THR A 402 -28.35 4.09 -12.84
N VAL A 403 -28.61 4.75 -11.69
CA VAL A 403 -27.95 5.99 -11.30
C VAL A 403 -27.19 5.82 -9.99
N TRP A 404 -25.93 6.27 -9.98
CA TRP A 404 -25.07 6.33 -8.80
C TRP A 404 -24.23 7.59 -8.82
N GLY A 405 -23.94 8.16 -7.66
CA GLY A 405 -23.18 9.40 -7.57
C GLY A 405 -23.02 9.91 -6.16
N LEU A 406 -22.60 11.16 -6.08
CA LEU A 406 -22.32 11.86 -4.84
C LEU A 406 -23.13 13.15 -4.79
N SER A 407 -23.95 13.30 -3.75
CA SER A 407 -24.75 14.49 -3.53
C SER A 407 -23.94 15.70 -3.09
N GLN A 408 -22.79 15.49 -2.42
CA GLN A 408 -21.97 16.56 -1.84
C GLN A 408 -20.52 16.51 -2.36
N VAL A 409 -20.34 16.79 -3.65
CA VAL A 409 -19.01 16.79 -4.30
C VAL A 409 -18.19 18.00 -3.84
N LEU A 410 -18.72 19.21 -4.03
CA LEU A 410 -18.01 20.46 -3.75
C LEU A 410 -19.02 21.51 -3.29
N SER A 411 -18.70 22.30 -2.26
CA SER A 411 -19.60 23.37 -1.79
C SER A 411 -19.86 24.38 -2.92
N VAL A 412 -21.13 24.78 -3.07
CA VAL A 412 -21.54 25.82 -4.03
C VAL A 412 -20.87 27.15 -3.69
N GLU A 413 -20.70 27.47 -2.40
CA GLU A 413 -20.01 28.68 -1.95
C GLU A 413 -18.54 28.67 -2.39
N ILE A 414 -17.85 27.54 -2.17
CA ILE A 414 -16.45 27.38 -2.59
C ILE A 414 -16.33 27.45 -4.11
N PHE A 415 -17.24 26.79 -4.83
CA PHE A 415 -17.24 26.75 -6.29
C PHE A 415 -17.48 28.13 -6.91
N ASN A 416 -18.40 28.91 -6.35
CA ASN A 416 -18.78 30.22 -6.89
C ASN A 416 -17.84 31.36 -6.48
N ASP A 417 -17.05 31.22 -5.41
CA ASP A 417 -16.05 32.24 -5.04
C ASP A 417 -14.94 32.29 -6.12
N PRO A 418 -14.80 33.41 -6.86
CA PRO A 418 -13.79 33.54 -7.91
C PRO A 418 -12.35 33.32 -7.41
N LYS A 419 -12.08 33.52 -6.11
CA LYS A 419 -10.75 33.30 -5.50
C LYS A 419 -10.33 31.84 -5.45
N ASN A 420 -11.29 30.93 -5.55
CA ASN A 420 -11.04 29.48 -5.50
C ASN A 420 -10.74 28.88 -6.87
N GLY A 421 -11.05 29.56 -7.98
CA GLY A 421 -10.56 29.20 -9.31
C GLY A 421 -11.33 28.07 -10.03
N TYR A 422 -12.50 27.66 -9.54
CA TYR A 422 -13.36 26.66 -10.21
C TYR A 422 -14.17 27.24 -11.38
N ILE A 423 -14.42 28.56 -11.34
CA ILE A 423 -14.99 29.33 -12.45
C ILE A 423 -13.89 30.23 -13.00
N PHE A 424 -13.66 30.19 -14.32
CA PHE A 424 -12.61 30.94 -15.01
C PHE A 424 -13.11 31.53 -16.32
N GLU A 425 -12.32 32.40 -16.95
CA GLU A 425 -12.59 32.94 -18.29
C GLU A 425 -14.03 33.48 -18.47
N GLY A 426 -14.54 34.17 -17.44
CA GLY A 426 -15.79 34.91 -17.51
C GLY A 426 -17.08 34.11 -17.31
N GLU A 427 -17.01 32.81 -16.97
CA GLU A 427 -18.08 31.89 -16.46
C GLU A 427 -17.90 30.44 -16.98
N GLN A 428 -16.69 30.04 -17.33
CA GLN A 428 -16.37 28.66 -17.72
C GLN A 428 -16.09 27.80 -16.49
N CYS A 429 -16.53 26.55 -16.54
CA CYS A 429 -16.15 25.52 -15.57
C CYS A 429 -16.07 24.15 -16.25
N GLU A 430 -15.39 23.21 -15.60
CA GLU A 430 -15.20 21.86 -16.15
C GLU A 430 -15.41 20.78 -15.10
N PHE A 431 -16.18 19.77 -15.48
CA PHE A 431 -16.54 18.61 -14.69
C PHE A 431 -16.14 17.35 -15.44
N GLY A 432 -15.92 16.25 -14.74
CA GLY A 432 -15.70 14.98 -15.41
C GLY A 432 -15.89 13.76 -14.53
N VAL A 433 -15.76 12.60 -15.16
CA VAL A 433 -15.95 11.30 -14.50
C VAL A 433 -15.05 10.24 -15.12
N ASP A 434 -14.56 9.32 -14.29
CA ASP A 434 -14.01 8.03 -14.68
C ASP A 434 -14.97 6.92 -14.24
N VAL A 435 -15.32 6.06 -15.19
CA VAL A 435 -16.15 4.87 -14.97
C VAL A 435 -15.31 3.66 -15.35
N VAL A 436 -14.94 2.85 -14.36
CA VAL A 436 -14.11 1.66 -14.57
C VAL A 436 -14.95 0.43 -14.27
N ILE A 437 -15.16 -0.42 -15.27
CA ILE A 437 -15.99 -1.63 -15.13
C ILE A 437 -15.23 -2.69 -14.34
N ALA A 438 -15.82 -3.10 -13.23
CA ALA A 438 -15.41 -4.27 -12.46
C ALA A 438 -16.04 -5.50 -13.11
N THR A 439 -15.30 -6.14 -14.01
CA THR A 439 -15.74 -7.42 -14.59
C THR A 439 -15.66 -8.53 -13.53
N PRO A 440 -16.56 -9.52 -13.55
CA PRO A 440 -16.39 -10.74 -12.77
C PRO A 440 -15.04 -11.38 -13.15
N PHE A 441 -14.26 -11.85 -12.18
CA PHE A 441 -12.98 -12.49 -12.44
C PHE A 441 -13.21 -13.71 -13.34
N THR A 442 -12.60 -13.73 -14.52
CA THR A 442 -12.61 -14.89 -15.43
C THR A 442 -11.37 -15.75 -15.26
N LYS A 443 -10.36 -15.25 -14.52
CA LYS A 443 -9.07 -15.92 -14.33
C LYS A 443 -8.86 -16.29 -12.87
N TRP A 444 -8.67 -17.58 -12.61
CA TRP A 444 -8.34 -18.11 -11.28
C TRP A 444 -7.43 -19.33 -11.38
N GLU A 445 -6.70 -19.59 -10.29
CA GLU A 445 -5.83 -20.76 -10.16
C GLU A 445 -6.09 -21.50 -8.85
N VAL A 446 -6.12 -22.83 -8.93
CA VAL A 446 -6.11 -23.71 -7.76
C VAL A 446 -4.80 -24.47 -7.76
N VAL A 447 -4.01 -24.25 -6.71
CA VAL A 447 -2.79 -25.01 -6.45
C VAL A 447 -3.11 -26.11 -5.45
N SER A 448 -3.00 -27.33 -5.95
CA SER A 448 -3.15 -28.56 -5.17
C SER A 448 -1.79 -29.23 -5.03
N PHE A 449 -1.56 -29.84 -3.87
CA PHE A 449 -0.38 -30.67 -3.63
C PHE A 449 -0.88 -32.11 -3.51
N ASP A 450 -0.30 -33.04 -4.27
CA ASP A 450 -0.72 -34.43 -4.21
C ASP A 450 -0.47 -34.98 -2.79
N GLU A 451 -1.55 -35.32 -2.07
CA GLU A 451 -1.47 -35.90 -0.73
C GLU A 451 -1.09 -37.38 -0.84
N LYS A 452 0.20 -37.66 -0.60
CA LYS A 452 0.82 -38.99 -0.49
C LYS A 452 0.71 -39.87 -1.75
N PHE A 453 1.83 -40.02 -2.44
CA PHE A 453 1.98 -40.99 -3.53
C PHE A 453 1.87 -42.42 -3.00
N SER A 454 1.10 -43.28 -3.68
CA SER A 454 1.00 -44.72 -3.36
C SER A 454 2.34 -45.46 -3.57
N PHE A 455 3.20 -44.95 -4.46
CA PHE A 455 4.53 -45.47 -4.75
C PHE A 455 5.50 -44.30 -4.99
N PRO A 456 5.98 -43.60 -3.95
CA PRO A 456 6.78 -42.38 -4.11
C PRO A 456 8.19 -42.62 -4.64
N LYS A 457 8.61 -43.88 -4.79
CA LYS A 457 10.00 -44.27 -5.00
C LYS A 457 10.26 -44.75 -6.42
N PHE A 458 11.35 -44.26 -6.98
CA PHE A 458 11.95 -44.78 -8.19
C PHE A 458 13.41 -45.15 -7.93
N SER A 459 13.81 -46.35 -8.36
CA SER A 459 15.17 -46.85 -8.21
C SER A 459 15.81 -47.08 -9.58
N TRP A 460 17.08 -46.71 -9.69
CA TRP A 460 17.90 -46.86 -10.88
C TRP A 460 19.26 -47.47 -10.53
N SER A 461 19.55 -48.62 -11.13
CA SER A 461 20.83 -49.31 -11.02
C SER A 461 21.70 -49.01 -12.24
N VAL A 462 22.85 -48.39 -12.02
CA VAL A 462 23.83 -48.06 -13.05
C VAL A 462 24.93 -49.10 -13.01
N LYS A 463 24.86 -50.07 -13.93
CA LYS A 463 25.84 -51.15 -14.03
C LYS A 463 27.14 -50.69 -14.68
N GLU A 464 28.23 -51.40 -14.37
CA GLU A 464 29.56 -51.15 -14.94
C GLU A 464 29.98 -49.68 -14.79
N PHE A 465 29.74 -49.11 -13.59
CA PHE A 465 29.90 -47.68 -13.33
C PHE A 465 31.32 -47.18 -13.60
N SER A 466 32.33 -48.00 -13.30
CA SER A 466 33.73 -47.62 -13.41
C SER A 466 34.22 -47.45 -14.85
N VAL A 467 33.53 -48.05 -15.84
CA VAL A 467 33.90 -47.96 -17.26
C VAL A 467 33.10 -46.91 -18.04
N LEU A 468 32.18 -46.19 -17.38
CA LEU A 468 31.39 -45.13 -18.01
C LEU A 468 32.28 -44.01 -18.56
N LYS A 469 32.03 -43.64 -19.82
CA LYS A 469 32.84 -42.67 -20.58
C LYS A 469 32.10 -41.38 -20.91
N GLU A 470 30.77 -41.44 -21.03
CA GLU A 470 29.96 -40.28 -21.36
C GLU A 470 29.96 -39.26 -20.24
N LYS A 471 29.71 -38.00 -20.59
CA LYS A 471 29.61 -36.90 -19.62
C LYS A 471 28.49 -37.15 -18.60
N PHE A 472 27.33 -37.60 -19.10
CA PHE A 472 26.18 -37.90 -18.27
C PHE A 472 25.35 -39.05 -18.82
N TYR A 473 24.55 -39.65 -17.94
CA TYR A 473 23.63 -40.74 -18.24
C TYR A 473 22.24 -40.39 -17.71
N MET A 474 21.20 -40.81 -18.42
CA MET A 474 19.81 -40.60 -18.06
C MET A 474 19.15 -41.92 -17.66
N SER A 475 18.31 -41.91 -16.63
CA SER A 475 17.44 -43.05 -16.32
C SER A 475 16.36 -43.23 -17.41
N LYS A 476 15.66 -44.37 -17.35
CA LYS A 476 14.34 -44.49 -18.00
C LYS A 476 13.38 -43.43 -17.44
N SER A 477 12.41 -43.02 -18.25
CA SER A 477 11.30 -42.17 -17.79
C SER A 477 10.48 -42.90 -16.74
N PHE A 478 10.00 -42.15 -15.75
CA PHE A 478 9.09 -42.67 -14.74
C PHE A 478 8.07 -41.62 -14.33
N SER A 479 6.85 -42.09 -14.03
CA SER A 479 5.72 -41.23 -13.71
C SER A 479 5.64 -40.93 -12.22
N MET A 480 5.53 -39.65 -11.84
CA MET A 480 5.26 -39.21 -10.48
C MET A 480 4.48 -37.89 -10.50
N GLY A 481 3.41 -37.77 -9.70
CA GLY A 481 2.58 -36.56 -9.68
C GLY A 481 1.97 -36.18 -11.04
N LYS A 482 1.59 -37.19 -11.84
CA LYS A 482 1.06 -37.06 -13.21
C LYS A 482 2.04 -36.40 -14.20
N ARG A 483 3.34 -36.45 -13.91
CA ARG A 483 4.42 -35.95 -14.75
C ARG A 483 5.45 -37.03 -14.98
N GLU A 484 6.12 -36.99 -16.12
CA GLU A 484 7.25 -37.86 -16.41
C GLU A 484 8.58 -37.22 -16.00
N TRP A 485 9.42 -38.02 -15.34
CA TRP A 485 10.70 -37.60 -14.78
C TRP A 485 11.84 -38.50 -15.26
N LYS A 486 13.06 -37.97 -15.22
CA LYS A 486 14.31 -38.72 -15.40
C LYS A 486 15.37 -38.25 -14.40
N ILE A 487 16.20 -39.18 -13.94
CA ILE A 487 17.42 -38.86 -13.21
C ILE A 487 18.56 -38.69 -14.22
N GLN A 488 19.30 -37.59 -14.10
CA GLN A 488 20.55 -37.35 -14.82
C GLN A 488 21.72 -37.50 -13.86
N LEU A 489 22.64 -38.39 -14.19
CA LEU A 489 23.84 -38.66 -13.39
C LEU A 489 25.08 -38.27 -14.19
N HIS A 490 25.98 -37.52 -13.56
CA HIS A 490 27.31 -37.24 -14.08
C HIS A 490 28.34 -38.04 -13.28
N PRO A 491 28.84 -39.18 -13.79
CA PRO A 491 29.74 -40.08 -13.06
C PRO A 491 31.05 -39.44 -12.61
N LYS A 492 31.51 -38.42 -13.34
CA LYS A 492 32.72 -37.63 -13.03
C LYS A 492 32.37 -36.20 -12.60
N GLY A 493 31.11 -35.93 -12.35
CA GLY A 493 30.62 -34.62 -12.00
C GLY A 493 30.39 -33.74 -13.22
N ASP A 494 29.50 -32.78 -13.04
CA ASP A 494 29.22 -31.73 -14.01
C ASP A 494 30.48 -30.87 -14.25
N ASP A 495 30.51 -30.08 -15.32
CA ASP A 495 31.69 -29.29 -15.73
C ASP A 495 32.18 -28.34 -14.60
N ARG A 496 31.31 -28.05 -13.63
CA ARG A 496 31.57 -27.24 -12.41
C ARG A 496 32.24 -28.01 -11.25
N ALA A 497 32.26 -29.34 -11.29
CA ALA A 497 32.62 -30.22 -10.17
C ALA A 497 34.08 -30.73 -10.19
N ASN A 498 34.94 -30.18 -11.07
CA ASN A 498 36.38 -30.43 -11.13
C ASN A 498 36.81 -31.92 -11.17
N ASN A 499 35.97 -32.81 -11.71
CA ASN A 499 36.24 -34.26 -11.80
C ASN A 499 36.42 -34.99 -10.47
N LYS A 500 35.92 -34.44 -9.35
CA LYS A 500 36.11 -35.00 -7.99
C LYS A 500 34.84 -35.48 -7.32
N TRP A 501 33.69 -35.15 -7.88
CA TRP A 501 32.38 -35.42 -7.30
C TRP A 501 31.47 -36.11 -8.31
N LEU A 502 30.53 -36.89 -7.81
CA LEU A 502 29.35 -37.31 -8.54
C LEU A 502 28.34 -36.16 -8.52
N SER A 503 27.74 -35.82 -9.67
CA SER A 503 26.60 -34.90 -9.72
C SER A 503 25.33 -35.64 -10.09
N ILE A 504 24.21 -35.25 -9.49
CA ILE A 504 22.90 -35.85 -9.74
C ILE A 504 21.84 -34.77 -9.89
N PHE A 505 20.98 -34.93 -10.89
CA PHE A 505 19.88 -34.02 -11.17
C PHE A 505 18.60 -34.82 -11.41
N LEU A 506 17.48 -34.25 -10.98
CA LEU A 506 16.14 -34.70 -11.30
C LEU A 506 15.56 -33.74 -12.34
N ASN A 507 15.22 -34.29 -13.51
CA ASN A 507 14.73 -33.54 -14.65
C ASN A 507 13.30 -33.97 -14.99
N LEU A 508 12.49 -33.02 -15.47
CA LEU A 508 11.29 -33.34 -16.23
C LEU A 508 11.71 -34.04 -17.53
N ASP A 509 10.91 -35.03 -17.96
CA ASP A 509 11.14 -35.70 -19.23
C ASP A 509 11.05 -34.70 -20.40
N GLY A 510 11.82 -34.94 -21.47
CA GLY A 510 11.77 -34.11 -22.67
C GLY A 510 10.40 -34.11 -23.35
N THR A 511 9.54 -35.09 -23.07
CA THR A 511 8.15 -35.13 -23.54
C THR A 511 7.22 -34.20 -22.76
N GLU A 512 7.62 -33.70 -21.60
CA GLU A 512 6.81 -32.78 -20.79
C GLU A 512 6.80 -31.37 -21.38
N ILE A 513 5.60 -30.92 -21.74
CA ILE A 513 5.32 -29.56 -22.16
C ILE A 513 4.90 -28.78 -20.92
N VAL A 514 5.80 -27.93 -20.45
CA VAL A 514 5.55 -26.93 -19.40
C VAL A 514 5.23 -25.63 -20.10
N LYS A 515 4.08 -25.01 -19.80
CA LYS A 515 3.73 -23.71 -20.39
C LYS A 515 4.64 -22.61 -19.83
N ALA A 516 4.79 -21.50 -20.57
CA ALA A 516 5.70 -20.41 -20.22
C ALA A 516 5.44 -19.80 -18.83
N ASP A 517 4.20 -19.84 -18.36
CA ASP A 517 3.75 -19.32 -17.07
C ASP A 517 3.51 -20.41 -16.01
N GLU A 518 3.65 -21.68 -16.38
CA GLU A 518 3.43 -22.82 -15.48
C GLU A 518 4.66 -23.07 -14.59
N LYS A 519 4.40 -23.27 -13.29
CA LYS A 519 5.42 -23.62 -12.30
C LYS A 519 5.02 -24.88 -11.53
N ILE A 520 5.94 -25.82 -11.42
CA ILE A 520 5.73 -27.10 -10.76
C ILE A 520 6.68 -27.18 -9.56
N TYR A 521 6.12 -27.08 -8.35
CA TYR A 521 6.88 -27.29 -7.12
C TYR A 521 7.09 -28.76 -6.87
N VAL A 522 8.33 -29.13 -6.55
CA VAL A 522 8.73 -30.49 -6.28
C VAL A 522 9.56 -30.53 -5.02
N ARG A 523 9.22 -31.48 -4.15
CA ARG A 523 10.08 -31.92 -3.05
C ARG A 523 10.36 -33.40 -3.19
N ALA A 524 11.63 -33.76 -3.32
CA ALA A 524 12.08 -35.13 -3.47
C ALA A 524 13.40 -35.38 -2.72
N LEU A 525 13.50 -36.55 -2.10
CA LEU A 525 14.72 -37.04 -1.45
C LEU A 525 15.46 -37.97 -2.41
N VAL A 526 16.66 -37.59 -2.82
CA VAL A 526 17.54 -38.38 -3.66
C VAL A 526 18.56 -39.10 -2.78
N LYS A 527 18.76 -40.39 -3.03
CA LYS A 527 19.68 -41.26 -2.28
C LYS A 527 20.60 -42.01 -3.23
N VAL A 528 21.89 -42.05 -2.91
CA VAL A 528 22.82 -43.07 -3.43
C VAL A 528 22.97 -44.13 -2.36
N ILE A 529 22.60 -45.35 -2.73
CA ILE A 529 22.43 -46.48 -1.82
C ILE A 529 23.80 -47.10 -1.53
N ASP A 530 24.24 -47.03 -0.27
CA ASP A 530 25.27 -47.92 0.25
C ASP A 530 24.77 -49.38 0.19
N PRO A 531 25.44 -50.29 -0.56
CA PRO A 531 25.06 -51.69 -0.68
C PRO A 531 25.01 -52.45 0.65
N ARG A 532 25.69 -51.94 1.69
CA ARG A 532 25.71 -52.51 3.05
C ARG A 532 24.56 -51.99 3.92
N GLY A 533 23.66 -51.18 3.36
CA GLY A 533 22.42 -50.72 3.99
C GLY A 533 22.57 -49.71 5.13
N SER A 534 23.80 -49.33 5.49
CA SER A 534 24.05 -48.64 6.77
C SER A 534 24.18 -47.11 6.64
N ASN A 535 24.64 -46.60 5.49
CA ASN A 535 24.99 -45.17 5.32
C ASN A 535 24.70 -44.63 3.91
N HIS A 536 23.44 -44.65 3.47
CA HIS A 536 23.06 -44.02 2.19
C HIS A 536 23.44 -42.54 2.15
N ALA A 537 23.98 -42.07 1.01
CA ALA A 537 24.23 -40.64 0.81
C ALA A 537 22.94 -39.99 0.33
N THR A 538 22.49 -38.92 0.97
CA THR A 538 21.17 -38.33 0.70
C THR A 538 21.24 -36.84 0.43
N THR A 539 20.41 -36.34 -0.48
CA THR A 539 20.18 -34.91 -0.70
C THR A 539 18.71 -34.65 -1.00
N THR A 540 18.22 -33.46 -0.67
CA THR A 540 16.85 -33.04 -0.96
C THR A 540 16.85 -32.08 -2.14
N ILE A 541 15.91 -32.30 -3.06
CA ILE A 541 15.54 -31.36 -4.11
C ILE A 541 14.24 -30.71 -3.65
N ASN A 542 14.24 -29.40 -3.47
CA ASN A 542 13.07 -28.62 -3.08
C ASN A 542 13.07 -27.34 -3.94
N ASN A 543 12.41 -27.38 -5.10
CA ASN A 543 12.50 -26.31 -6.09
C ASN A 543 11.27 -26.22 -6.99
N TRP A 544 11.15 -25.08 -7.68
CA TRP A 544 10.18 -24.83 -8.74
C TRP A 544 10.77 -25.16 -10.11
N TYR A 545 10.12 -26.06 -10.84
CA TYR A 545 10.40 -26.38 -12.23
C TYR A 545 9.58 -25.47 -13.15
N THR A 546 10.22 -24.96 -14.21
CA THR A 546 9.62 -24.02 -15.17
C THR A 546 9.95 -24.46 -16.61
N GLU A 547 9.37 -23.80 -17.61
CA GLU A 547 9.75 -24.01 -19.02
C GLU A 547 11.26 -23.81 -19.25
N SER A 548 11.82 -22.73 -18.67
CA SER A 548 13.23 -22.37 -18.81
C SER A 548 14.18 -23.18 -17.93
N ASN A 549 13.66 -23.81 -16.87
CA ASN A 549 14.45 -24.61 -15.96
C ASN A 549 13.72 -25.92 -15.58
N LYS A 550 13.94 -26.94 -16.40
CA LYS A 550 13.33 -28.27 -16.29
C LYS A 550 14.13 -29.24 -15.41
N GLY A 551 15.19 -28.78 -14.74
CA GLY A 551 16.14 -29.65 -14.06
C GLY A 551 16.76 -29.05 -12.80
N TRP A 552 16.71 -29.79 -11.70
CA TRP A 552 17.33 -29.39 -10.43
C TRP A 552 18.14 -30.53 -9.82
N GLY A 553 19.24 -30.20 -9.15
CA GLY A 553 20.15 -31.21 -8.64
C GLY A 553 21.33 -30.63 -7.87
N VAL A 554 22.26 -31.51 -7.53
CA VAL A 554 23.46 -31.17 -6.75
C VAL A 554 24.70 -31.49 -7.56
N VAL A 555 25.52 -30.46 -7.76
CA VAL A 555 26.79 -30.53 -8.51
C VAL A 555 27.84 -31.33 -7.73
N GLU A 556 28.05 -31.05 -6.45
CA GLU A 556 29.05 -31.73 -5.63
C GLU A 556 28.38 -32.67 -4.63
N PHE A 557 27.69 -33.70 -5.13
CA PHE A 557 26.83 -34.53 -4.27
C PHE A 557 27.60 -35.56 -3.43
N LEU A 558 28.42 -36.39 -4.08
CA LEU A 558 29.18 -37.46 -3.41
C LEU A 558 30.59 -37.52 -3.96
N SER A 559 31.61 -37.46 -3.11
CA SER A 559 33.00 -37.49 -3.58
C SER A 559 33.32 -38.83 -4.23
N LEU A 560 34.05 -38.81 -5.35
CA LEU A 560 34.38 -40.05 -6.08
C LEU A 560 35.27 -40.99 -5.26
N ALA A 561 36.07 -40.44 -4.34
CA ALA A 561 36.84 -41.24 -3.39
C ALA A 561 35.91 -42.07 -2.48
N LYS A 562 34.91 -41.42 -1.86
CA LYS A 562 33.95 -42.09 -0.99
C LYS A 562 33.05 -43.04 -1.78
N LEU A 563 32.66 -42.66 -3.00
CA LEU A 563 31.86 -43.51 -3.89
C LEU A 563 32.56 -44.85 -4.17
N ARG A 564 33.84 -44.81 -4.56
CA ARG A 564 34.64 -46.01 -4.87
C ARG A 564 34.91 -46.90 -3.66
N GLU A 565 35.00 -46.29 -2.47
CA GLU A 565 35.23 -47.02 -1.23
C GLU A 565 33.98 -47.75 -0.73
N ALA A 566 32.78 -47.17 -0.95
CA ALA A 566 31.61 -47.51 -0.14
C ALA A 566 30.28 -47.68 -0.88
N TYR A 567 30.13 -47.22 -2.13
CA TYR A 567 28.81 -47.10 -2.78
C TYR A 567 28.65 -47.91 -4.06
N LEU A 568 29.71 -48.56 -4.53
CA LEU A 568 29.64 -49.55 -5.61
C LEU A 568 29.46 -50.93 -5.00
N ASP A 569 28.54 -51.73 -5.54
CA ASP A 569 28.40 -53.12 -5.14
C ASP A 569 29.46 -54.03 -5.78
N VAL A 570 29.41 -55.32 -5.47
CA VAL A 570 30.37 -56.32 -5.96
C VAL A 570 30.34 -56.49 -7.48
N GLU A 571 29.30 -56.01 -8.16
CA GLU A 571 29.13 -56.04 -9.62
C GLU A 571 29.43 -54.67 -10.26
N ASP A 572 30.14 -53.77 -9.56
CA ASP A 572 30.44 -52.40 -10.02
C ASP A 572 29.16 -51.60 -10.37
N THR A 573 28.08 -51.84 -9.62
CA THR A 573 26.80 -51.17 -9.83
C THR A 573 26.56 -50.09 -8.78
N LEU A 574 26.18 -48.90 -9.25
CA LEU A 574 25.74 -47.78 -8.41
C LEU A 574 24.20 -47.76 -8.36
N ASN A 575 23.63 -47.83 -7.17
CA ASN A 575 22.18 -47.80 -6.98
C ASN A 575 21.74 -46.40 -6.51
N VAL A 576 20.81 -45.80 -7.26
CA VAL A 576 20.23 -44.48 -6.98
C VAL A 576 18.74 -44.64 -6.74
N GLU A 577 18.22 -44.00 -5.70
CA GLU A 577 16.79 -43.92 -5.40
C GLU A 577 16.35 -42.45 -5.34
N VAL A 578 15.16 -42.15 -5.85
CA VAL A 578 14.47 -40.88 -5.58
C VAL A 578 13.12 -41.18 -4.96
N GLU A 579 12.81 -40.48 -3.87
CA GLU A 579 11.55 -40.56 -3.14
C GLU A 579 10.86 -39.20 -3.20
N PHE A 580 9.72 -39.12 -3.88
CA PHE A 580 8.94 -37.89 -3.99
C PHE A 580 8.07 -37.71 -2.76
N GLU A 581 8.18 -36.53 -2.15
CA GLU A 581 7.35 -36.12 -1.03
C GLU A 581 6.18 -35.27 -1.51
N VAL A 582 6.43 -34.35 -2.46
CA VAL A 582 5.43 -33.41 -2.98
C VAL A 582 5.67 -33.16 -4.47
N VAL A 583 4.59 -33.14 -5.24
CA VAL A 583 4.51 -32.55 -6.58
C VAL A 583 3.26 -31.69 -6.62
N SER A 584 3.38 -30.41 -6.99
CA SER A 584 2.22 -29.53 -7.13
C SER A 584 1.53 -29.71 -8.47
N VAL A 585 0.20 -29.59 -8.47
CA VAL A 585 -0.62 -29.49 -9.67
C VAL A 585 -1.41 -28.19 -9.62
N THR A 586 -1.29 -27.39 -10.69
CA THR A 586 -2.02 -26.13 -10.85
C THR A 586 -3.13 -26.32 -11.86
N LYS A 587 -4.36 -25.98 -11.48
CA LYS A 587 -5.51 -25.90 -12.40
C LYS A 587 -5.83 -24.44 -12.65
N HIS A 588 -5.93 -24.07 -13.92
CA HIS A 588 -6.32 -22.73 -14.35
C HIS A 588 -7.78 -22.76 -14.83
N SER A 589 -8.48 -21.65 -14.66
CA SER A 589 -9.73 -21.38 -15.39
C SER A 589 -9.51 -21.45 -16.91
N ALA A 590 -10.49 -22.00 -17.63
CA ALA A 590 -10.46 -22.12 -19.10
C ALA A 590 -10.48 -20.77 -19.83
#